data_AF-A0A914A7Y9-F1
#
_entry.id   AF-A0A914A7Y9-F1
#
_cell.length_a   1.000
_cell.length_b   1.000
_cell.length_c   1.000
_cell.angle_alpha   90.00
_cell.angle_beta   90.00
_cell.angle_gamma   90.00
#
_symmetry.space_group_name_H-M   'P 1'
#
loop_
_entity.id
_entity.type
_entity.pdbx_description
1 polymer ?
#
loop_
_entity_poly.entity_id
_entity_poly.type
_entity_poly.pdbx_seq_one_letter_code
_entity_poly.pdbx_strand_id
1 'polypeptide(L)'
;MLDHIDPVFQQAVFSFEEDFDHRPWVKIMETHWVDSIYASMIYVVVIFGLQWFMRDRAKLDLRRPLVLWSLGLAIFSNLCAFRLWQELFLYKNLYGWKSTMCEADIGYSGVNGFWSLLFVLSKLPELGDTLFIVLRKQKLIFLHWYHHITVMVFSWYSYPLLVAPGRYFILVNCSVHAIMYTYYALRASRLVRIPRFINVSITLIQMSQMIVGVVVNTLAYYYRSHGDFCSTTDRNLHVALLMYSSYFFLFAHYFYQAYFVRAPAKPSPKPALEKESNGVAYSNGVHANGAKHSNGVHANGVNTFKID
;
A
#
# COMPACT_ATOMS: atom_id res chain seq x y z
N MET A 1 9.25 39.03 -5.82
CA MET A 1 9.40 38.12 -7.00
C MET A 1 8.31 37.03 -7.04
N LEU A 2 7.30 37.10 -6.16
CA LEU A 2 6.08 36.26 -6.21
C LEU A 2 4.87 37.08 -6.71
N ASP A 3 5.07 38.36 -7.06
CA ASP A 3 4.02 39.36 -7.30
C ASP A 3 3.29 39.20 -8.64
N HIS A 4 3.73 38.26 -9.49
CA HIS A 4 3.07 37.91 -10.77
C HIS A 4 2.33 36.57 -10.73
N ILE A 5 2.23 35.93 -9.57
CA ILE A 5 1.47 34.69 -9.41
C ILE A 5 -0.01 35.04 -9.30
N ASP A 6 -0.85 34.35 -10.10
CA ASP A 6 -2.31 34.51 -10.10
C ASP A 6 -2.84 34.54 -8.65
N PRO A 7 -3.68 35.53 -8.27
CA PRO A 7 -4.17 35.67 -6.90
C PRO A 7 -4.81 34.39 -6.34
N VAL A 8 -5.35 33.51 -7.19
CA VAL A 8 -5.86 32.18 -6.78
C VAL A 8 -4.79 31.30 -6.13
N PHE A 9 -3.53 31.38 -6.58
CA PHE A 9 -2.41 30.60 -6.02
C PHE A 9 -1.77 31.30 -4.82
N GLN A 10 -1.74 32.64 -4.78
CA GLN A 10 -1.25 33.38 -3.61
C GLN A 10 -2.16 33.23 -2.39
N GLN A 11 -3.49 33.20 -2.59
CA GLN A 11 -4.46 33.04 -1.49
C GLN A 11 -4.55 31.60 -0.95
N ALA A 12 -3.90 30.64 -1.62
CA ALA A 12 -4.01 29.22 -1.34
C ALA A 12 -2.87 28.66 -0.47
N VAL A 13 -1.87 29.44 -0.07
CA VAL A 13 -0.76 28.97 0.79
C VAL A 13 -1.08 29.28 2.25
N PHE A 14 -1.03 28.28 3.11
CA PHE A 14 -1.20 28.52 4.55
C PHE A 14 0.10 29.05 5.14
N SER A 15 0.02 29.91 6.16
CA SER A 15 1.21 30.52 6.80
C SER A 15 2.22 29.48 7.29
N PHE A 16 1.74 28.36 7.85
CA PHE A 16 2.62 27.28 8.31
C PHE A 16 3.35 26.54 7.18
N GLU A 17 2.84 26.59 5.95
CA GLU A 17 3.51 26.02 4.78
C GLU A 17 4.51 27.02 4.20
N GLU A 18 4.19 28.31 4.19
CA GLU A 18 5.07 29.36 3.68
C GLU A 18 6.31 29.54 4.56
N ASP A 19 6.12 29.56 5.88
CA ASP A 19 7.18 29.73 6.88
C ASP A 19 7.96 28.43 7.16
N PHE A 20 7.70 27.36 6.40
CA PHE A 20 8.32 26.06 6.65
C PHE A 20 9.82 26.06 6.35
N ASP A 21 10.63 25.85 7.39
CA ASP A 21 12.07 25.64 7.29
C ASP A 21 12.44 24.15 7.37
N HIS A 22 12.93 23.58 6.26
CA HIS A 22 13.36 22.19 6.19
C HIS A 22 14.72 21.93 6.86
N ARG A 23 15.55 22.95 7.09
CA ARG A 23 16.96 22.78 7.51
C ARG A 23 17.13 22.06 8.86
N PRO A 24 16.32 22.33 9.90
CA PRO A 24 16.41 21.59 11.16
C PRO A 24 16.11 20.10 10.97
N TRP A 25 15.13 19.78 10.13
CA TRP A 25 14.71 18.41 9.85
C TRP A 25 15.74 17.66 9.01
N VAL A 26 16.36 18.32 8.04
CA VAL A 26 17.51 17.78 7.31
C VAL A 26 18.63 17.40 8.28
N LYS A 27 19.01 18.30 9.20
CA LYS A 27 20.06 18.02 10.18
C LYS A 27 19.71 16.85 11.10
N ILE A 28 18.46 16.76 11.54
CA ILE A 28 17.98 15.63 12.34
C ILE A 28 18.10 14.33 11.52
N MET A 29 17.54 14.29 10.31
CA MET A 29 17.58 13.06 9.51
C MET A 29 18.97 12.70 9.02
N GLU A 30 19.86 13.67 8.77
CA GLU A 30 21.26 13.39 8.41
C GLU A 30 21.99 12.66 9.55
N THR A 31 21.72 13.03 10.79
CA THR A 31 22.34 12.42 11.97
C THR A 31 21.62 11.15 12.42
N HIS A 32 20.31 11.06 12.21
CA HIS A 32 19.43 10.01 12.72
C HIS A 32 18.80 9.11 11.66
N TRP A 33 19.21 9.15 10.38
CA TRP A 33 18.60 8.27 9.37
C TRP A 33 18.75 6.78 9.70
N VAL A 34 19.79 6.39 10.44
CA VAL A 34 20.00 5.02 10.92
C VAL A 34 18.89 4.56 11.88
N ASP A 35 18.18 5.49 12.53
CA ASP A 35 17.04 5.19 13.39
C ASP A 35 15.90 4.54 12.61
N SER A 36 15.78 4.81 11.30
CA SER A 36 14.85 4.10 10.41
C SER A 36 15.17 2.60 10.29
N ILE A 37 16.45 2.22 10.37
CA ILE A 37 16.91 0.82 10.37
C ILE A 37 16.56 0.17 11.70
N TYR A 38 16.84 0.84 12.83
CA TYR A 38 16.45 0.36 14.15
C TYR A 38 14.92 0.17 14.26
N ALA A 39 14.14 1.16 13.80
CA ALA A 39 12.68 1.07 13.75
C ALA A 39 12.21 -0.11 12.88
N SER A 40 12.86 -0.35 11.74
CA SER A 40 12.53 -1.48 10.85
C SER A 40 12.86 -2.84 11.48
N MET A 41 13.97 -2.95 12.22
CA MET A 41 14.31 -4.17 12.95
C MET A 41 13.31 -4.45 14.07
N ILE A 42 12.95 -3.42 14.85
CA ILE A 42 11.90 -3.53 15.89
C ILE A 42 10.58 -3.96 15.25
N TYR A 43 10.20 -3.34 14.12
CA TYR A 43 9.00 -3.69 13.36
C TYR A 43 8.99 -5.18 12.99
N VAL A 44 10.07 -5.73 12.44
CA VAL A 44 10.16 -7.17 12.10
C VAL A 44 9.95 -8.04 13.34
N VAL A 45 10.68 -7.76 14.43
CA VAL A 45 10.58 -8.55 15.67
C VAL A 45 9.16 -8.50 16.24
N VAL A 46 8.55 -7.32 16.28
CA VAL A 46 7.19 -7.13 16.79
C VAL A 46 6.18 -7.85 15.90
N ILE A 47 6.25 -7.71 14.59
CA ILE A 47 5.27 -8.29 13.65
C ILE A 47 5.31 -9.82 13.68
N PHE A 48 6.49 -10.43 13.59
CA PHE A 48 6.60 -11.89 13.59
C PHE A 48 6.40 -12.48 14.99
N GLY A 49 6.83 -11.79 16.05
CA GLY A 49 6.53 -12.16 17.43
C GLY A 49 5.02 -12.13 17.71
N LEU A 50 4.33 -11.09 17.26
CA LEU A 50 2.88 -10.96 17.38
C LEU A 50 2.15 -12.02 16.54
N GLN A 51 2.66 -12.34 15.35
CA GLN A 51 2.09 -13.40 14.51
C GLN A 51 2.19 -14.77 15.18
N TRP A 52 3.32 -15.06 15.83
CA TRP A 52 3.48 -16.27 16.64
C TRP A 52 2.54 -16.28 17.85
N PHE A 53 2.47 -15.19 18.60
CA PHE A 53 1.58 -15.03 19.76
C PHE A 53 0.09 -15.17 19.40
N MET A 54 -0.31 -14.73 18.21
CA MET A 54 -1.69 -14.82 17.72
C MET A 54 -2.04 -16.20 17.15
N ARG A 55 -1.10 -17.15 17.06
CA ARG A 55 -1.33 -18.49 16.49
C ARG A 55 -2.47 -19.22 17.20
N ASP A 56 -2.42 -19.25 18.53
CA ASP A 56 -3.37 -19.99 19.37
C ASP A 56 -4.54 -19.11 19.88
N ARG A 57 -4.64 -17.87 19.40
CA ARG A 57 -5.68 -16.91 19.78
C ARG A 57 -6.72 -16.71 18.69
N ALA A 58 -7.93 -16.31 19.09
CA ALA A 58 -8.96 -15.87 18.16
C ALA A 58 -8.55 -14.58 17.46
N LYS A 59 -9.03 -14.38 16.21
CA LYS A 59 -8.85 -13.12 15.48
C LYS A 59 -9.55 -11.97 16.22
N LEU A 60 -8.94 -10.78 16.25
CA LEU A 60 -9.55 -9.60 16.84
C LEU A 60 -10.49 -8.90 15.84
N ASP A 61 -11.63 -8.40 16.30
CA ASP A 61 -12.48 -7.50 15.51
C ASP A 61 -12.04 -6.06 15.68
N LEU A 62 -11.06 -5.66 14.86
CA LEU A 62 -10.50 -4.31 14.83
C LEU A 62 -11.16 -3.43 13.75
N ARG A 63 -12.41 -3.72 13.37
CA ARG A 63 -13.06 -3.01 12.26
C ARG A 63 -13.14 -1.49 12.46
N ARG A 64 -13.63 -1.02 13.62
CA ARG A 64 -13.76 0.42 13.88
C ARG A 64 -12.40 1.12 13.90
N PRO A 65 -11.38 0.63 14.65
CA PRO A 65 -10.03 1.18 14.57
C PRO A 65 -9.46 1.17 13.14
N LEU A 66 -9.65 0.09 12.38
CA LEU A 66 -9.16 0.00 11.00
C LEU A 66 -9.81 1.03 10.07
N VAL A 67 -11.12 1.30 10.24
CA VAL A 67 -11.82 2.33 9.46
C VAL A 67 -11.25 3.71 9.78
N LEU A 68 -11.13 4.05 11.06
CA LEU A 68 -10.61 5.36 11.49
C LEU A 68 -9.16 5.55 11.04
N TRP A 69 -8.35 4.51 11.19
CA TRP A 69 -6.96 4.49 10.75
C TRP A 69 -6.83 4.71 9.24
N SER A 70 -7.55 3.90 8.44
CA SER A 70 -7.53 4.02 6.98
C SER A 70 -8.09 5.36 6.52
N LEU A 71 -9.11 5.89 7.20
CA LEU A 71 -9.68 7.20 6.90
C LEU A 71 -8.69 8.34 7.20
N GLY A 72 -7.97 8.27 8.33
CA GLY A 72 -6.93 9.24 8.66
C GLY A 72 -5.82 9.27 7.61
N LEU A 73 -5.31 8.11 7.22
CA LEU A 73 -4.30 7.99 6.16
C LEU A 73 -4.85 8.43 4.80
N ALA A 74 -6.14 8.19 4.52
CA ALA A 74 -6.80 8.67 3.30
C ALA A 74 -6.87 10.21 3.28
N ILE A 75 -7.32 10.85 4.37
CA ILE A 75 -7.40 12.32 4.46
C ILE A 75 -6.00 12.92 4.29
N PHE A 76 -5.01 12.41 5.03
CA PHE A 76 -3.62 12.85 4.91
C PHE A 76 -3.11 12.74 3.47
N SER A 77 -3.28 11.59 2.83
CA SER A 77 -2.78 11.35 1.48
C SER A 77 -3.50 12.20 0.42
N ASN A 78 -4.82 12.45 0.59
CA ASN A 78 -5.57 13.32 -0.30
C ASN A 78 -5.10 14.78 -0.19
N LEU A 79 -4.89 15.28 1.04
CA LEU A 79 -4.36 16.62 1.24
C LEU A 79 -2.94 16.75 0.68
N CYS A 80 -2.05 15.79 0.97
CA CYS A 80 -0.71 15.73 0.40
C CYS A 80 -0.74 15.79 -1.14
N ALA A 81 -1.54 14.91 -1.78
CA ALA A 81 -1.63 14.86 -3.23
C ALA A 81 -2.18 16.18 -3.81
N PHE A 82 -3.26 16.71 -3.24
CA PHE A 82 -3.88 17.94 -3.72
C PHE A 82 -2.90 19.12 -3.66
N ARG A 83 -2.21 19.31 -2.53
CA ARG A 83 -1.27 20.41 -2.33
C ARG A 83 -0.06 20.31 -3.25
N LEU A 84 0.51 19.11 -3.40
CA LEU A 84 1.66 18.89 -4.28
C LEU A 84 1.29 19.00 -5.77
N TRP A 85 0.07 18.62 -6.18
CA TRP A 85 -0.38 18.84 -7.56
C TRP A 85 -0.53 20.32 -7.89
N GLN A 86 -1.14 21.11 -7.00
CA GLN A 86 -1.28 22.56 -7.18
C GLN A 86 0.09 23.24 -7.36
N GLU A 87 1.04 22.91 -6.49
CA GLU A 87 2.40 23.44 -6.57
C GLU A 87 3.10 22.99 -7.85
N LEU A 88 3.05 21.71 -8.20
CA LEU A 88 3.68 21.21 -9.43
C LEU A 88 3.15 21.93 -10.67
N PHE A 89 1.84 22.13 -10.81
CA PHE A 89 1.27 22.83 -11.97
C PHE A 89 1.75 24.28 -12.05
N LEU A 90 1.81 24.97 -10.91
CA LEU A 90 2.31 26.35 -10.84
C LEU A 90 3.77 26.44 -11.29
N TYR A 91 4.67 25.67 -10.65
CA TYR A 91 6.10 25.75 -10.95
C TYR A 91 6.45 25.22 -12.33
N LYS A 92 5.74 24.18 -12.81
CA LYS A 92 5.90 23.70 -14.19
C LYS A 92 5.57 24.79 -15.20
N ASN A 93 4.50 25.57 -14.97
CA ASN A 93 4.10 26.63 -15.90
C ASN A 93 5.05 27.83 -15.87
N LEU A 94 5.69 28.10 -14.73
CA LEU A 94 6.63 29.21 -14.57
C LEU A 94 8.06 28.88 -15.04
N TYR A 95 8.57 27.69 -14.70
CA TYR A 95 9.99 27.34 -14.85
C TYR A 95 10.24 26.14 -15.79
N GLY A 96 9.18 25.45 -16.21
CA GLY A 96 9.27 24.28 -17.08
C GLY A 96 9.64 22.98 -16.37
N TRP A 97 9.52 21.86 -17.10
CA TRP A 97 9.68 20.50 -16.56
C TRP A 97 11.09 20.18 -16.05
N LYS A 98 12.13 20.68 -16.72
CA LYS A 98 13.53 20.39 -16.33
C LYS A 98 13.84 21.02 -14.98
N SER A 99 13.48 22.29 -14.79
CA SER A 99 13.68 23.02 -13.53
C SER A 99 12.96 22.31 -12.38
N THR A 100 11.69 21.94 -12.56
CA THR A 100 10.93 21.21 -11.53
C THR A 100 11.55 19.86 -11.15
N MET A 101 12.26 19.20 -12.06
CA MET A 101 12.92 17.91 -11.85
C MET A 101 14.31 18.00 -11.22
N CYS A 102 15.00 19.11 -11.46
CA CYS A 102 16.45 19.19 -11.22
C CYS A 102 16.81 20.18 -10.10
N GLU A 103 15.95 21.13 -9.77
CA GLU A 103 16.24 22.15 -8.76
C GLU A 103 15.65 21.76 -7.39
N ALA A 104 16.54 21.64 -6.39
CA ALA A 104 16.18 21.25 -5.03
C ALA A 104 15.36 22.33 -4.30
N ASP A 105 15.67 23.61 -4.54
CA ASP A 105 15.03 24.74 -3.86
C ASP A 105 13.53 24.81 -4.15
N ILE A 106 13.11 24.34 -5.32
CA ILE A 106 11.69 24.22 -5.69
C ILE A 106 11.03 23.03 -4.97
N GLY A 107 11.77 21.95 -4.75
CA GLY A 107 11.23 20.72 -4.17
C GLY A 107 11.12 20.71 -2.65
N TYR A 108 11.93 21.50 -1.93
CA TYR A 108 12.06 21.40 -0.47
C TYR A 108 11.79 22.69 0.30
N SER A 109 11.34 23.75 -0.37
CA SER A 109 10.85 24.98 0.27
C SER A 109 9.32 25.05 0.26
N GLY A 110 8.77 25.87 1.15
CA GLY A 110 7.34 26.18 1.21
C GLY A 110 6.43 24.94 1.33
N VAL A 111 5.35 24.94 0.57
CA VAL A 111 4.35 23.86 0.49
C VAL A 111 5.01 22.50 0.20
N ASN A 112 5.90 22.41 -0.79
CA ASN A 112 6.49 21.13 -1.17
C ASN A 112 7.41 20.59 -0.06
N GLY A 113 8.23 21.45 0.53
CA GLY A 113 9.07 21.09 1.67
C GLY A 113 8.27 20.52 2.85
N PHE A 114 7.19 21.22 3.23
CA PHE A 114 6.33 20.81 4.35
C PHE A 114 5.69 19.45 4.10
N TRP A 115 5.04 19.27 2.95
CA TRP A 115 4.37 18.01 2.61
C TRP A 115 5.35 16.87 2.35
N SER A 116 6.54 17.17 1.83
CA SER A 116 7.63 16.19 1.69
C SER A 116 8.13 15.70 3.05
N LEU A 117 8.29 16.58 4.04
CA LEU A 117 8.63 16.17 5.40
C LEU A 117 7.54 15.25 5.98
N LEU A 118 6.28 15.70 5.94
CA LEU A 118 5.18 14.91 6.49
C LEU A 118 5.04 13.54 5.82
N PHE A 119 5.30 13.46 4.51
CA PHE A 119 5.37 12.20 3.79
C PHE A 119 6.46 11.26 4.32
N VAL A 120 7.66 11.77 4.57
CA VAL A 120 8.76 10.96 5.11
C VAL A 120 8.41 10.46 6.51
N LEU A 121 7.82 11.33 7.34
CA LEU A 121 7.36 10.97 8.67
C LEU A 121 6.17 10.00 8.64
N SER A 122 5.27 10.07 7.64
CA SER A 122 4.08 9.21 7.54
C SER A 122 4.43 7.73 7.40
N LYS A 123 5.62 7.41 6.91
CA LYS A 123 6.07 6.02 6.78
C LYS A 123 6.09 5.28 8.11
N LEU A 124 6.30 5.98 9.23
CA LEU A 124 6.37 5.38 10.57
C LEU A 124 4.97 4.93 11.00
N PRO A 125 3.96 5.81 10.99
CA PRO A 125 2.57 5.41 11.14
C PRO A 125 2.17 4.28 10.19
N GLU A 126 2.50 4.34 8.90
CA GLU A 126 2.11 3.33 7.90
C GLU A 126 2.55 1.88 8.27
N LEU A 127 3.59 1.70 9.11
CA LEU A 127 3.94 0.37 9.67
C LEU A 127 2.79 -0.27 10.46
N GLY A 128 1.88 0.55 11.01
CA GLY A 128 0.68 0.13 11.71
C GLY A 128 -0.30 -0.68 10.85
N ASP A 129 -0.25 -0.56 9.52
CA ASP A 129 -1.07 -1.37 8.62
C ASP A 129 -0.82 -2.87 8.83
N THR A 130 0.44 -3.23 9.05
CA THR A 130 0.85 -4.62 9.27
C THR A 130 0.33 -5.16 10.60
N LEU A 131 0.21 -4.32 11.64
CA LEU A 131 -0.38 -4.71 12.92
C LEU A 131 -1.84 -5.15 12.72
N PHE A 132 -2.63 -4.40 11.94
CA PHE A 132 -4.01 -4.77 11.64
C PHE A 132 -4.11 -6.09 10.86
N ILE A 133 -3.17 -6.36 9.95
CA ILE A 133 -3.13 -7.63 9.20
C ILE A 133 -2.90 -8.80 10.17
N VAL A 134 -1.88 -8.71 11.03
CA VAL A 134 -1.51 -9.78 11.96
C VAL A 134 -2.58 -10.02 13.02
N LEU A 135 -3.08 -8.96 13.67
CA LEU A 135 -4.09 -9.05 14.74
C LEU A 135 -5.44 -9.60 14.23
N ARG A 136 -5.74 -9.39 12.94
CA ARG A 136 -6.95 -9.93 12.29
C ARG A 136 -6.72 -11.29 11.64
N LYS A 137 -5.54 -11.90 11.85
CA LYS A 137 -5.09 -13.18 11.27
C LYS A 137 -5.25 -13.22 9.75
N GLN A 138 -4.97 -12.11 9.08
CA GLN A 138 -4.91 -12.04 7.62
C GLN A 138 -3.54 -12.51 7.13
N LYS A 139 -3.46 -12.97 5.87
CA LYS A 139 -2.20 -13.43 5.27
C LYS A 139 -1.25 -12.24 5.10
N LEU A 140 -0.19 -12.20 5.90
CA LEU A 140 0.92 -11.26 5.70
C LEU A 140 1.78 -11.75 4.53
N ILE A 141 1.81 -10.98 3.44
CA ILE A 141 2.60 -11.30 2.24
C ILE A 141 3.97 -10.64 2.30
N PHE A 142 4.98 -11.27 1.68
CA PHE A 142 6.35 -10.76 1.61
C PHE A 142 6.43 -9.32 1.09
N LEU A 143 5.76 -9.06 -0.03
CA LEU A 143 5.71 -7.75 -0.68
C LEU A 143 5.32 -6.62 0.28
N HIS A 144 4.38 -6.86 1.19
CA HIS A 144 3.87 -5.82 2.09
C HIS A 144 4.93 -5.37 3.09
N TRP A 145 5.46 -6.28 3.89
CA TRP A 145 6.42 -5.90 4.94
C TRP A 145 7.80 -5.55 4.34
N TYR A 146 8.19 -6.16 3.22
CA TYR A 146 9.39 -5.77 2.48
C TYR A 146 9.28 -4.31 2.03
N HIS A 147 8.17 -3.94 1.38
CA HIS A 147 7.89 -2.57 0.95
C HIS A 147 7.93 -1.59 2.13
N HIS A 148 7.19 -1.86 3.21
CA HIS A 148 7.11 -0.96 4.36
C HIS A 148 8.49 -0.67 5.00
N ILE A 149 9.35 -1.67 5.12
CA ILE A 149 10.73 -1.49 5.61
C ILE A 149 11.56 -0.66 4.62
N THR A 150 11.54 -1.04 3.35
CA THR A 150 12.44 -0.45 2.35
C THR A 150 12.05 1.00 2.03
N VAL A 151 10.76 1.35 1.93
CA VAL A 151 10.36 2.75 1.75
C VAL A 151 10.64 3.62 2.97
N MET A 152 10.54 3.05 4.19
CA MET A 152 10.89 3.74 5.44
C MET A 152 12.36 4.12 5.46
N VAL A 153 13.24 3.14 5.24
CA VAL A 153 14.68 3.38 5.25
C VAL A 153 15.08 4.30 4.11
N PHE A 154 14.54 4.09 2.91
CA PHE A 154 14.85 4.92 1.75
C PHE A 154 14.42 6.38 1.94
N SER A 155 13.22 6.64 2.47
CA SER A 155 12.73 8.01 2.64
C SER A 155 13.56 8.79 3.66
N TRP A 156 13.93 8.17 4.78
CA TRP A 156 14.79 8.78 5.81
C TRP A 156 16.23 8.97 5.33
N TYR A 157 16.77 8.03 4.57
CA TYR A 157 18.09 8.16 3.94
C TYR A 157 18.12 9.27 2.88
N SER A 158 17.05 9.38 2.08
CA SER A 158 17.01 10.26 0.92
C SER A 158 16.62 11.70 1.25
N TYR A 159 15.85 11.93 2.30
CA TYR A 159 15.39 13.27 2.68
C TYR A 159 16.52 14.29 2.90
N PRO A 160 17.59 14.00 3.69
CA PRO A 160 18.66 14.98 3.92
C PRO A 160 19.50 15.27 2.67
N LEU A 161 19.39 14.43 1.63
CA LEU A 161 20.09 14.63 0.36
C LEU A 161 19.38 15.64 -0.57
N LEU A 162 18.20 16.13 -0.19
CA LEU A 162 17.42 17.12 -0.94
C LEU A 162 17.31 16.76 -2.44
N VAL A 163 16.95 15.51 -2.72
CA VAL A 163 16.90 15.00 -4.10
C VAL A 163 15.70 15.59 -4.84
N ALA A 164 15.95 16.45 -5.83
CA ALA A 164 14.89 17.14 -6.58
C ALA A 164 13.88 16.18 -7.25
N PRO A 165 14.29 15.04 -7.85
CA PRO A 165 13.32 14.07 -8.39
C PRO A 165 12.37 13.47 -7.34
N GLY A 166 12.75 13.54 -6.06
CA GLY A 166 11.96 13.05 -4.92
C GLY A 166 10.54 13.61 -4.89
N ARG A 167 10.32 14.86 -5.34
CA ARG A 167 8.99 15.46 -5.40
C ARG A 167 7.98 14.61 -6.21
N TYR A 168 8.43 13.98 -7.30
CA TYR A 168 7.56 13.18 -8.17
C TYR A 168 7.24 11.84 -7.53
N PHE A 169 8.23 11.24 -6.86
CA PHE A 169 8.03 10.02 -6.08
C PHE A 169 6.98 10.24 -4.99
N ILE A 170 7.09 11.35 -4.27
CA ILE A 170 6.16 11.73 -3.20
C ILE A 170 4.77 12.03 -3.78
N LEU A 171 4.67 12.88 -4.81
CA LEU A 171 3.42 13.25 -5.45
C LEU A 171 2.63 12.03 -5.93
N VAL A 172 3.29 11.15 -6.68
CA VAL A 172 2.65 9.94 -7.23
C VAL A 172 2.28 8.98 -6.10
N ASN A 173 3.14 8.80 -5.09
CA ASN A 173 2.83 7.94 -3.94
C ASN A 173 1.63 8.46 -3.14
N CYS A 174 1.60 9.76 -2.79
CA CYS A 174 0.46 10.38 -2.12
C CYS A 174 -0.83 10.21 -2.94
N SER A 175 -0.75 10.35 -4.27
CA SER A 175 -1.91 10.15 -5.17
C SER A 175 -2.42 8.71 -5.14
N VAL A 176 -1.53 7.72 -5.23
CA VAL A 176 -1.89 6.30 -5.18
C VAL A 176 -2.40 5.91 -3.78
N HIS A 177 -1.76 6.41 -2.72
CA HIS A 177 -2.16 6.19 -1.34
C HIS A 177 -3.51 6.82 -1.01
N ALA A 178 -3.82 8.01 -1.55
CA ALA A 178 -5.12 8.63 -1.43
C ALA A 178 -6.23 7.69 -1.94
N ILE A 179 -6.03 7.08 -3.12
CA ILE A 179 -6.99 6.13 -3.71
C ILE A 179 -7.04 4.84 -2.88
N MET A 180 -5.89 4.26 -2.54
CA MET A 180 -5.77 2.98 -1.83
C MET A 180 -6.41 3.05 -0.44
N TYR A 181 -6.06 4.05 0.38
CA TYR A 181 -6.59 4.17 1.74
C TYR A 181 -8.06 4.55 1.76
N THR A 182 -8.53 5.36 0.80
CA THR A 182 -9.97 5.61 0.63
C THR A 182 -10.71 4.31 0.35
N TYR A 183 -10.17 3.46 -0.54
CA TYR A 183 -10.72 2.13 -0.78
C TYR A 183 -10.71 1.25 0.46
N TYR A 184 -9.63 1.24 1.26
CA TYR A 184 -9.55 0.47 2.51
C TYR A 184 -10.55 0.95 3.57
N ALA A 185 -10.71 2.27 3.74
CA ALA A 185 -11.68 2.85 4.65
C ALA A 185 -13.11 2.45 4.26
N LEU A 186 -13.47 2.57 2.99
CA LEU A 186 -14.78 2.17 2.46
C LEU A 186 -15.00 0.65 2.57
N ARG A 187 -13.97 -0.15 2.29
CA ARG A 187 -14.06 -1.61 2.37
C ARG A 187 -14.23 -2.08 3.82
N ALA A 188 -13.52 -1.47 4.76
CA ALA A 188 -13.61 -1.78 6.18
C ALA A 188 -14.94 -1.29 6.79
N SER A 189 -15.49 -0.17 6.32
CA SER A 189 -16.75 0.38 6.81
C SER A 189 -17.96 -0.47 6.42
N ARG A 190 -17.87 -1.29 5.36
CA ARG A 190 -18.95 -2.09 4.78
C ARG A 190 -20.23 -1.29 4.45
N LEU A 191 -20.10 0.03 4.33
CA LEU A 191 -21.22 0.91 3.94
C LEU A 191 -21.56 0.73 2.45
N VAL A 192 -20.55 0.41 1.64
CA VAL A 192 -20.68 0.28 0.19
C VAL A 192 -20.15 -1.07 -0.26
N ARG A 193 -20.89 -1.74 -1.16
CA ARG A 193 -20.42 -2.95 -1.82
C ARG A 193 -19.52 -2.57 -2.99
N ILE A 194 -18.21 -2.61 -2.78
CA ILE A 194 -17.23 -2.25 -3.80
C ILE A 194 -17.05 -3.41 -4.80
N PRO A 195 -17.22 -3.18 -6.11
CA PRO A 195 -17.05 -4.21 -7.13
C PRO A 195 -15.59 -4.64 -7.27
N ARG A 196 -15.37 -5.88 -7.74
CA ARG A 196 -14.04 -6.50 -7.79
C ARG A 196 -13.05 -5.75 -8.71
N PHE A 197 -13.54 -5.13 -9.78
CA PHE A 197 -12.68 -4.42 -10.75
C PHE A 197 -11.91 -3.26 -10.10
N ILE A 198 -12.48 -2.60 -9.08
CA ILE A 198 -11.81 -1.49 -8.40
C ILE A 198 -10.51 -1.95 -7.73
N ASN A 199 -10.51 -3.15 -7.13
CA ASN A 199 -9.30 -3.71 -6.53
C ASN A 199 -8.22 -4.00 -7.60
N VAL A 200 -8.66 -4.47 -8.77
CA VAL A 200 -7.76 -4.68 -9.92
C VAL A 200 -7.18 -3.35 -10.39
N SER A 201 -8.02 -2.31 -10.56
CA SER A 201 -7.60 -0.97 -10.96
C SER A 201 -6.59 -0.36 -9.98
N ILE A 202 -6.80 -0.51 -8.67
CA ILE A 202 -5.86 -0.04 -7.65
C ILE A 202 -4.50 -0.74 -7.80
N THR A 203 -4.50 -2.05 -8.00
CA THR A 203 -3.26 -2.81 -8.18
C THR A 203 -2.53 -2.38 -9.47
N LEU A 204 -3.26 -2.10 -10.55
CA LEU A 204 -2.69 -1.58 -11.80
C LEU A 204 -2.10 -0.17 -11.62
N ILE A 205 -2.78 0.71 -10.89
CA ILE A 205 -2.26 2.05 -10.55
C ILE A 205 -1.01 1.94 -9.65
N GLN A 206 -0.99 0.98 -8.72
CA GLN A 206 0.18 0.69 -7.89
C GLN A 206 1.37 0.14 -8.68
N MET A 207 1.13 -0.58 -9.78
CA MET A 207 2.17 -1.02 -10.69
C MET A 207 2.66 0.13 -11.57
N SER A 208 1.76 0.97 -12.08
CA SER A 208 2.14 2.09 -12.95
C SER A 208 2.98 3.13 -12.23
N GLN A 209 2.75 3.39 -10.93
CA GLN A 209 3.62 4.28 -10.16
C GLN A 209 5.08 3.81 -10.12
N MET A 210 5.34 2.50 -10.16
CA MET A 210 6.71 1.97 -10.15
C MET A 210 7.40 2.25 -11.47
N ILE A 211 6.67 2.16 -12.59
CA ILE A 211 7.15 2.55 -13.92
C ILE A 211 7.47 4.04 -13.95
N VAL A 212 6.58 4.88 -13.42
CA VAL A 212 6.81 6.33 -13.32
C VAL A 212 8.07 6.62 -12.49
N GLY A 213 8.26 5.90 -11.37
CA GLY A 213 9.48 6.01 -10.56
C GLY A 213 10.76 5.70 -11.35
N VAL A 214 10.77 4.60 -12.12
CA VAL A 214 11.91 4.24 -12.98
C VAL A 214 12.16 5.31 -14.05
N VAL A 215 11.11 5.82 -14.71
CA VAL A 215 11.22 6.86 -15.75
C VAL A 215 11.80 8.15 -15.18
N VAL A 216 11.25 8.65 -14.08
CA VAL A 216 11.72 9.87 -13.40
C VAL A 216 13.20 9.74 -13.03
N ASN A 217 13.58 8.60 -12.45
CA ASN A 217 14.96 8.36 -12.03
C ASN A 217 15.92 8.26 -13.23
N THR A 218 15.48 7.63 -14.33
CA THR A 218 16.26 7.52 -15.57
C THR A 218 16.44 8.89 -16.23
N LEU A 219 15.41 9.74 -16.23
CA LEU A 219 15.50 11.11 -16.74
C LEU A 219 16.46 11.97 -15.90
N ALA A 220 16.40 11.87 -14.57
CA ALA A 220 17.33 12.56 -13.68
C ALA A 220 18.78 12.12 -13.93
N TYR A 221 19.01 10.81 -14.10
CA TYR A 221 20.32 10.27 -14.49
C TYR A 221 20.77 10.78 -15.88
N TYR A 222 19.86 10.84 -16.84
CA TYR A 222 20.13 11.36 -18.18
C TYR A 222 20.60 12.81 -18.13
N TYR A 223 19.87 13.70 -17.46
CA TYR A 223 20.26 15.12 -17.33
C TYR A 223 21.65 15.23 -16.68
N ARG A 224 21.86 14.54 -15.57
CA ARG A 224 23.14 14.58 -14.84
C ARG A 224 24.33 14.06 -15.67
N SER A 225 24.15 12.95 -16.40
CA SER A 225 25.20 12.36 -17.24
C SER A 225 25.58 13.20 -18.45
N HIS A 226 24.67 14.08 -18.92
CA HIS A 226 24.93 15.02 -20.02
C HIS A 226 25.45 16.38 -19.56
N GLY A 227 25.83 16.51 -18.28
CA GLY A 227 26.42 17.72 -17.73
C GLY A 227 25.41 18.77 -17.26
N ASP A 228 24.11 18.46 -17.27
CA ASP A 228 23.11 19.35 -16.70
C ASP A 228 23.12 19.30 -15.17
N PHE A 229 22.85 20.46 -14.54
CA PHE A 229 22.63 20.52 -13.11
C PHE A 229 21.35 19.77 -12.75
N CYS A 230 21.46 18.80 -11.83
CA CYS A 230 20.35 18.09 -11.22
C CYS A 230 20.71 17.72 -9.78
N SER A 231 19.95 18.27 -8.82
CA SER A 231 20.13 18.04 -7.39
C SER A 231 19.75 16.61 -7.03
N THR A 232 20.73 15.73 -7.12
CA THR A 232 20.67 14.33 -6.72
C THR A 232 22.08 13.77 -6.63
N THR A 233 22.22 12.59 -6.06
CA THR A 233 23.50 11.86 -6.00
C THR A 233 23.39 10.55 -6.78
N ASP A 234 24.47 10.12 -7.42
CA ASP A 234 24.48 8.87 -8.17
C ASP A 234 24.12 7.70 -7.27
N ARG A 235 24.60 7.68 -6.02
CA ARG A 235 24.23 6.67 -5.04
C ARG A 235 22.73 6.64 -4.77
N ASN A 236 22.08 7.79 -4.62
CA ASN A 236 20.64 7.84 -4.42
C ASN A 236 19.88 7.35 -5.67
N LEU A 237 20.30 7.76 -6.87
CA LEU A 237 19.71 7.30 -8.12
C LEU A 237 19.79 5.76 -8.26
N HIS A 238 20.95 5.15 -7.97
CA HIS A 238 21.10 3.69 -8.03
C HIS A 238 20.22 2.97 -7.02
N VAL A 239 20.17 3.45 -5.76
CA VAL A 239 19.33 2.86 -4.71
C VAL A 239 17.84 3.01 -5.05
N ALA A 240 17.42 4.18 -5.54
CA ALA A 240 16.06 4.44 -5.98
C ALA A 240 15.66 3.51 -7.14
N LEU A 241 16.53 3.37 -8.15
CA LEU A 241 16.29 2.49 -9.28
C LEU A 241 16.11 1.04 -8.82
N LEU A 242 17.03 0.55 -8.00
CA LEU A 242 16.97 -0.82 -7.45
C LEU A 242 15.67 -1.05 -6.68
N MET A 243 15.29 -0.09 -5.82
CA MET A 243 14.07 -0.15 -5.04
C MET A 243 12.83 -0.23 -5.95
N TYR A 244 12.66 0.74 -6.87
CA TYR A 244 11.50 0.79 -7.77
C TYR A 244 11.43 -0.40 -8.72
N SER A 245 12.56 -0.85 -9.26
CA SER A 245 12.63 -2.07 -10.07
C SER A 245 12.21 -3.29 -9.26
N SER A 246 12.71 -3.44 -8.02
CA SER A 246 12.31 -4.56 -7.15
C SER A 246 10.80 -4.57 -6.92
N TYR A 247 10.20 -3.42 -6.58
CA TYR A 247 8.75 -3.32 -6.37
C TYR A 247 7.97 -3.68 -7.63
N PHE A 248 8.38 -3.18 -8.79
CA PHE A 248 7.73 -3.52 -10.05
C PHE A 248 7.67 -5.04 -10.27
N PHE A 249 8.80 -5.75 -10.10
CA PHE A 249 8.85 -7.20 -10.24
C PHE A 249 7.97 -7.92 -9.21
N LEU A 250 8.02 -7.51 -7.94
CA LEU A 250 7.20 -8.13 -6.90
C LEU A 250 5.70 -7.91 -7.13
N PHE A 251 5.28 -6.70 -7.52
CA PHE A 251 3.89 -6.41 -7.83
C PHE A 251 3.42 -7.14 -9.09
N ALA A 252 4.25 -7.21 -10.14
CA ALA A 252 3.94 -7.97 -11.34
C ALA A 252 3.77 -9.46 -11.04
N HIS A 253 4.66 -10.02 -10.23
CA HIS A 253 4.57 -11.41 -9.77
C HIS A 253 3.30 -11.65 -8.94
N TYR A 254 3.00 -10.77 -7.99
CA TYR A 254 1.77 -10.84 -7.20
C TYR A 254 0.52 -10.75 -8.08
N PHE A 255 0.48 -9.81 -9.02
CA PHE A 255 -0.64 -9.62 -9.95
C PHE A 255 -0.85 -10.88 -10.82
N TYR A 256 0.24 -11.45 -11.34
CA TYR A 256 0.21 -12.69 -12.10
C TYR A 256 -0.39 -13.85 -11.28
N GLN A 257 0.08 -14.03 -10.05
CA GLN A 257 -0.43 -15.08 -9.16
C GLN A 257 -1.89 -14.84 -8.74
N ALA A 258 -2.29 -13.60 -8.49
CA ALA A 258 -3.62 -13.27 -7.99
C ALA A 258 -4.72 -13.32 -9.06
N TYR A 259 -4.37 -13.05 -10.32
CA TYR A 259 -5.35 -12.86 -11.39
C TYR A 259 -5.24 -13.83 -12.56
N PHE A 260 -4.06 -14.38 -12.86
CA PHE A 260 -3.85 -15.28 -14.00
C PHE A 260 -3.68 -16.74 -13.59
N VAL A 261 -3.02 -17.01 -12.45
CA VAL A 261 -2.90 -18.37 -11.93
C VAL A 261 -4.21 -18.76 -11.25
N ARG A 262 -5.01 -19.63 -11.86
CA ARG A 262 -6.17 -20.25 -11.21
C ARG A 262 -5.70 -20.98 -9.96
N ALA A 263 -6.24 -20.61 -8.78
CA ALA A 263 -6.10 -21.45 -7.60
C ALA A 263 -6.63 -22.87 -7.96
N PRO A 264 -5.93 -23.96 -7.57
CA PRO A 264 -6.47 -25.29 -7.76
C PRO A 264 -7.84 -25.35 -7.10
N ALA A 265 -8.82 -25.92 -7.81
CA ALA A 265 -10.18 -26.10 -7.29
C ALA A 265 -10.09 -26.73 -5.90
N LYS A 266 -10.79 -26.15 -4.91
CA LYS A 266 -10.92 -26.81 -3.61
C LYS A 266 -11.41 -28.23 -3.88
N PRO A 267 -10.77 -29.28 -3.32
CA PRO A 267 -11.32 -30.61 -3.43
C PRO A 267 -12.76 -30.57 -2.89
N SER A 268 -13.68 -31.14 -3.66
CA SER A 268 -15.07 -31.32 -3.25
C SER A 268 -15.11 -31.90 -1.84
N PRO A 269 -16.06 -31.49 -0.98
CA PRO A 269 -16.20 -32.10 0.33
C PRO A 269 -16.35 -33.60 0.13
N LYS A 270 -15.40 -34.39 0.66
CA LYS A 270 -15.59 -35.84 0.74
C LYS A 270 -16.89 -36.06 1.52
N PRO A 271 -17.83 -36.89 1.03
CA PRO A 271 -19.02 -37.21 1.80
C PRO A 271 -18.57 -37.72 3.17
N ALA A 272 -19.13 -37.12 4.23
CA ALA A 272 -18.81 -37.47 5.59
C ALA A 272 -19.08 -38.97 5.77
N LEU A 273 -18.03 -39.73 6.12
CA LEU A 273 -18.21 -41.08 6.64
C LEU A 273 -19.03 -40.95 7.92
N GLU A 274 -20.24 -41.50 7.86
CA GLU A 274 -21.15 -41.65 8.97
C GLU A 274 -20.40 -42.35 10.12
N LYS A 275 -20.23 -41.64 11.23
CA LYS A 275 -19.66 -42.23 12.45
C LYS A 275 -20.71 -43.19 13.00
N GLU A 276 -20.47 -44.49 12.80
CA GLU A 276 -21.10 -45.56 13.59
C GLU A 276 -20.88 -45.27 15.09
N SER A 277 -21.97 -44.91 15.76
CA SER A 277 -22.06 -44.79 17.21
C SER A 277 -22.14 -46.20 17.80
N ASN A 278 -20.99 -46.82 18.08
CA ASN A 278 -20.94 -47.98 18.97
C ASN A 278 -21.11 -47.51 20.41
N GLY A 279 -22.33 -47.65 20.92
CA GLY A 279 -22.70 -47.33 22.30
C GLY A 279 -23.84 -48.21 22.79
N VAL A 280 -23.45 -49.26 23.53
CA VAL A 280 -24.22 -49.97 24.56
C VAL A 280 -25.28 -50.97 24.09
N ALA A 281 -24.90 -52.24 24.25
CA ALA A 281 -25.77 -53.39 24.30
C ALA A 281 -26.81 -53.25 25.44
N TYR A 282 -28.07 -53.58 25.16
CA TYR A 282 -28.98 -54.43 25.96
C TYR A 282 -30.34 -54.43 25.27
N SER A 283 -30.74 -55.56 24.67
CA SER A 283 -32.15 -55.95 24.51
C SER A 283 -32.23 -57.35 23.92
N ASN A 284 -32.85 -58.24 24.68
CA ASN A 284 -33.14 -59.63 24.32
C ASN A 284 -34.25 -59.70 23.26
N GLY A 285 -34.09 -60.62 22.30
CA GLY A 285 -35.17 -61.54 21.94
C GLY A 285 -36.15 -61.17 20.81
N VAL A 286 -36.03 -61.98 19.74
CA VAL A 286 -37.11 -62.68 19.00
C VAL A 286 -38.01 -61.92 17.99
N HIS A 287 -38.14 -62.54 16.80
CA HIS A 287 -39.19 -62.41 15.75
C HIS A 287 -39.22 -61.10 14.94
N ALA A 288 -39.56 -61.03 13.64
CA ALA A 288 -39.83 -61.97 12.56
C ALA A 288 -39.91 -61.16 11.23
N ASN A 289 -39.80 -61.88 10.10
CA ASN A 289 -40.12 -61.56 8.70
C ASN A 289 -40.92 -60.29 8.35
N GLY A 290 -40.57 -59.67 7.22
CA GLY A 290 -41.48 -58.80 6.46
C GLY A 290 -40.87 -58.14 5.22
N ALA A 291 -41.11 -58.71 4.04
CA ALA A 291 -40.76 -58.17 2.73
C ALA A 291 -41.65 -56.98 2.29
N LYS A 292 -41.14 -56.11 1.39
CA LYS A 292 -41.82 -55.48 0.23
C LYS A 292 -40.86 -54.49 -0.50
N HIS A 293 -40.49 -54.73 -1.76
CA HIS A 293 -41.09 -54.22 -3.03
C HIS A 293 -40.97 -52.68 -3.18
N SER A 294 -40.08 -52.10 -4.00
CA SER A 294 -39.91 -52.01 -5.47
C SER A 294 -40.42 -50.68 -6.07
N ASN A 295 -39.62 -50.14 -7.00
CA ASN A 295 -39.96 -49.21 -8.10
C ASN A 295 -40.34 -47.77 -7.69
N GLY A 296 -39.88 -46.69 -8.33
CA GLY A 296 -39.16 -46.50 -9.58
C GLY A 296 -39.52 -45.09 -10.12
N VAL A 297 -38.84 -44.69 -11.20
CA VAL A 297 -39.23 -43.64 -12.18
C VAL A 297 -38.56 -42.26 -12.08
N HIS A 298 -37.82 -42.01 -13.17
CA HIS A 298 -37.28 -40.79 -13.77
C HIS A 298 -38.15 -39.51 -13.72
N ALA A 299 -37.49 -38.35 -13.73
CA ALA A 299 -37.78 -37.26 -14.68
C ALA A 299 -36.62 -36.24 -14.78
N ASN A 300 -36.33 -35.83 -16.01
CA ASN A 300 -35.34 -34.83 -16.43
C ASN A 300 -35.71 -33.40 -16.02
N GLY A 301 -34.71 -32.51 -15.87
CA GLY A 301 -34.91 -31.08 -15.62
C GLY A 301 -33.66 -30.22 -15.72
N VAL A 302 -33.22 -29.99 -16.95
CA VAL A 302 -32.56 -28.80 -17.54
C VAL A 302 -32.20 -27.60 -16.64
N ASN A 303 -30.95 -27.14 -16.80
CA ASN A 303 -30.38 -25.80 -16.55
C ASN A 303 -30.41 -25.20 -15.14
N THR A 304 -29.22 -24.93 -14.58
CA THR A 304 -28.61 -23.58 -14.65
C THR A 304 -27.25 -23.56 -13.94
N PHE A 305 -26.25 -23.07 -14.67
CA PHE A 305 -24.92 -22.73 -14.17
C PHE A 305 -25.02 -21.74 -12.98
N LYS A 306 -24.45 -22.11 -11.83
CA LYS A 306 -24.07 -21.19 -10.76
C LYS A 306 -22.56 -21.23 -10.60
N ILE A 307 -21.92 -20.07 -10.77
CA ILE A 307 -20.50 -19.84 -10.51
C ILE A 307 -20.45 -19.02 -9.21
N ASP A 308 -19.86 -19.61 -8.17
CA ASP A 308 -19.37 -18.92 -6.97
C ASP A 308 -17.88 -18.56 -7.15
#